data_AF-A0A9X3B143-F1
#
_entry.id   AF-A0A9X3B143-F1
#
_cell.length_a   1.000
_cell.length_b   1.000
_cell.length_c   1.000
_cell.angle_alpha   90.00
_cell.angle_beta   90.00
_cell.angle_gamma   90.00
#
_symmetry.space_group_name_H-M   'P 1'
#
loop_
_entity.id
_entity.type
_entity.pdbx_description
1 polymer ?
#
loop_
_entity_poly.entity_id
_entity_poly.type
_entity_poly.pdbx_seq_one_letter_code
_entity_poly.pdbx_strand_id
1 'polypeptide(L)'
;MAIIALVYIVGWTLLLVGFIGLPMLLIMFCVPGWRGALLRHPRKTSVLSLVCISVVGVTLYQVITSYHDNQRRHPKLAHALQVEGLALPAGATLHLETPEPLDERGRLSAHAAASLTEAEFVAPHTVAGLSVTTLRFRGSEVEMKLAGDQLVQGWSCKAGSRLTMNFEVSARLQPDLWQFNRCELVAGTQVAGVVWPADSQVYRLDTGYVLSHWGQAEAMSINGLALKNVEVRLNVQRQLLNWKAQLTQPMTLGEWQYPAGMRVGQSSPHTLVFRSDRYYAGRNVRTGETLEVEHSIQQRMTDGIVLWIKPDAELKASDW
;
A
#
# COMPACT_ATOMS: atom_id res chain seq x y z
N MET A 1 -23.56 5.23 23.47
CA MET A 1 -24.35 4.79 22.30
C MET A 1 -25.71 5.50 22.18
N ALA A 2 -26.56 5.49 23.20
CA ALA A 2 -27.90 6.10 23.13
C ALA A 2 -27.91 7.62 22.87
N ILE A 3 -26.97 8.38 23.46
CA ILE A 3 -26.87 9.84 23.26
C ILE A 3 -26.48 10.19 21.82
N ILE A 4 -25.57 9.42 21.22
CA ILE A 4 -25.15 9.63 19.82
C ILE A 4 -26.32 9.35 18.87
N ALA A 5 -27.07 8.26 19.09
CA ALA A 5 -28.25 7.94 18.29
C ALA A 5 -29.34 9.02 18.40
N LEU A 6 -29.56 9.56 19.60
CA LEU A 6 -30.55 10.63 19.82
C LEU A 6 -30.15 11.94 19.11
N VAL A 7 -28.86 12.32 19.16
CA VAL A 7 -28.34 13.49 18.44
C VAL A 7 -28.51 13.33 16.92
N TYR A 8 -28.25 12.13 16.39
CA TYR A 8 -28.44 11.84 14.97
C TYR A 8 -29.91 11.91 14.55
N ILE A 9 -30.84 11.35 15.34
CA ILE A 9 -32.27 11.39 15.04
C ILE A 9 -32.81 12.82 15.09
N VAL A 10 -32.41 13.61 16.09
CA VAL A 10 -32.81 15.02 16.22
C VAL A 10 -32.22 15.85 15.08
N GLY A 11 -30.94 15.65 14.74
CA GLY A 11 -30.30 16.34 13.60
C GLY A 11 -30.97 16.00 12.26
N TRP A 12 -31.29 14.73 12.02
CA TRP A 12 -31.94 14.27 10.81
C TRP A 12 -33.38 14.80 10.67
N THR A 13 -34.14 14.81 11.76
CA THR A 13 -35.50 15.36 11.75
C THR A 13 -35.50 16.87 11.49
N LEU A 14 -34.57 17.63 12.08
CA LEU A 14 -34.41 19.06 11.80
C LEU A 14 -34.01 19.33 10.33
N LEU A 15 -33.11 18.51 9.76
CA LEU A 15 -32.75 18.57 8.35
C LEU A 15 -33.95 18.36 7.41
N LEU A 16 -34.74 17.31 7.66
CA LEU A 16 -35.95 17.02 6.88
C LEU A 16 -36.98 18.14 6.99
N VAL A 17 -37.21 18.65 8.20
CA VAL A 17 -38.15 19.77 8.44
C VAL A 17 -37.65 21.05 7.74
N GLY A 18 -36.35 21.34 7.76
CA GLY A 18 -35.78 22.49 7.07
C GLY A 18 -35.89 22.39 5.54
N PHE A 19 -35.44 21.29 4.96
CA PHE A 19 -35.39 21.11 3.51
C PHE A 19 -36.77 20.87 2.87
N ILE A 20 -37.73 20.25 3.57
CA ILE A 20 -39.10 20.02 3.06
C ILE A 20 -40.02 21.18 3.48
N GLY A 21 -39.88 21.69 4.70
CA GLY A 21 -40.73 22.75 5.24
C GLY A 21 -40.52 24.10 4.55
N LEU A 22 -39.29 24.44 4.18
CA LEU A 22 -38.98 25.71 3.49
C LEU A 22 -39.63 25.82 2.08
N PRO A 23 -39.49 24.84 1.16
CA PRO A 23 -40.17 24.90 -0.13
C PRO A 23 -41.68 24.80 0.02
N MET A 24 -42.20 24.03 0.99
CA MET A 24 -43.64 23.97 1.25
C MET A 24 -44.19 25.32 1.74
N LEU A 25 -43.47 26.03 2.63
CA LEU A 25 -43.81 27.38 3.06
C LEU A 25 -43.77 28.39 1.90
N LEU A 26 -42.77 28.31 1.02
CA LEU A 26 -42.68 29.14 -0.18
C LEU A 26 -43.86 28.90 -1.13
N ILE A 27 -44.22 27.63 -1.38
CA ILE A 27 -45.39 27.25 -2.19
C ILE A 27 -46.68 27.77 -1.56
N MET A 28 -46.87 27.60 -0.24
CA MET A 28 -48.04 28.13 0.47
C MET A 28 -48.14 29.65 0.39
N PHE A 29 -47.01 30.36 0.32
CA PHE A 29 -46.98 31.82 0.18
C PHE A 29 -47.33 32.28 -1.25
N CYS A 30 -46.95 31.49 -2.26
CA CYS A 30 -47.26 31.75 -3.67
C CYS A 30 -48.71 31.41 -4.05
N VAL A 31 -49.37 30.49 -3.34
CA VAL A 31 -50.76 30.08 -3.64
C VAL A 31 -51.78 30.98 -2.93
N PRO A 32 -52.65 31.73 -3.66
CA PRO A 32 -53.54 32.74 -3.07
C PRO A 32 -54.52 32.18 -2.02
N GLY A 33 -55.01 30.95 -2.23
CA GLY A 33 -55.97 30.31 -1.32
C GLY A 33 -55.40 29.93 0.05
N TRP A 34 -54.09 29.73 0.14
CA TRP A 34 -53.42 29.23 1.35
C TRP A 34 -52.74 30.37 2.13
N ARG A 35 -52.41 31.47 1.44
CA ARG A 35 -51.88 32.70 2.01
C ARG A 35 -52.75 33.27 3.14
N GLY A 36 -54.08 33.19 2.99
CA GLY A 36 -55.04 33.65 4.00
C GLY A 36 -54.97 32.86 5.31
N ALA A 37 -54.71 31.55 5.26
CA ALA A 37 -54.53 30.72 6.45
C ALA A 37 -53.18 31.00 7.14
N LEU A 38 -52.13 31.27 6.35
CA LEU A 38 -50.78 31.57 6.83
C LEU A 38 -50.70 32.90 7.59
N LEU A 39 -51.46 33.91 7.13
CA LEU A 39 -51.55 35.22 7.77
C LEU A 39 -52.41 35.24 9.05
N ARG A 40 -53.21 34.20 9.33
CA ARG A 40 -53.99 34.10 10.59
C ARG A 40 -53.14 33.77 11.81
N HIS A 41 -51.97 33.15 11.62
CA HIS A 41 -51.06 32.78 12.71
C HIS A 41 -49.62 33.24 12.45
N PRO A 42 -49.39 34.56 12.32
CA PRO A 42 -48.11 35.13 11.85
C PRO A 42 -46.93 34.79 12.76
N ARG A 43 -47.17 34.62 14.07
CA ARG A 43 -46.12 34.24 15.03
C ARG A 43 -45.62 32.81 14.81
N LYS A 44 -46.51 31.84 14.56
CA LYS A 44 -46.14 30.43 14.39
C LYS A 44 -45.41 30.20 13.06
N THR A 45 -45.89 30.86 12.00
CA THR A 45 -45.28 30.79 10.67
C THR A 45 -43.91 31.49 10.64
N SER A 46 -43.76 32.62 11.34
CA SER A 46 -42.46 33.30 11.48
C SER A 46 -41.43 32.44 12.21
N VAL A 47 -41.81 31.75 13.29
CA VAL A 47 -40.88 30.85 14.02
C VAL A 47 -40.48 29.67 13.16
N LEU A 48 -41.44 29.01 12.49
CA LEU A 48 -41.15 27.87 11.61
C LEU A 48 -40.26 28.28 10.44
N SER A 49 -40.53 29.43 9.82
CA SER A 49 -39.70 29.97 8.74
C SER A 49 -38.29 30.27 9.22
N LEU A 50 -38.11 30.86 10.41
CA LEU A 50 -36.80 31.18 10.96
C LEU A 50 -35.99 29.90 11.24
N VAL A 51 -36.63 28.86 11.78
CA VAL A 51 -36.00 27.55 12.00
C VAL A 51 -35.62 26.88 10.68
N CYS A 52 -36.49 26.90 9.67
CA CYS A 52 -36.18 26.29 8.38
C CYS A 52 -35.04 27.04 7.67
N ILE A 53 -35.07 28.37 7.68
CA ILE A 53 -34.02 29.21 7.06
C ILE A 53 -32.69 29.02 7.79
N SER A 54 -32.67 28.94 9.13
CA SER A 54 -31.42 28.75 9.87
C SER A 54 -30.79 27.39 9.58
N VAL A 55 -31.58 26.31 9.57
CA VAL A 55 -31.09 24.95 9.25
C VAL A 55 -30.57 24.87 7.82
N VAL A 56 -31.34 25.38 6.84
CA VAL A 56 -30.91 25.37 5.43
C VAL A 56 -29.69 26.29 5.22
N GLY A 57 -29.65 27.46 5.87
CA GLY A 57 -28.53 28.38 5.80
C GLY A 57 -27.23 27.80 6.37
N VAL A 58 -27.28 27.16 7.55
CA VAL A 58 -26.11 26.52 8.17
C VAL A 58 -25.61 25.34 7.33
N THR A 59 -26.52 24.53 6.78
CA THR A 59 -26.14 23.37 5.97
C THR A 59 -25.54 23.79 4.63
N LEU A 60 -26.13 24.78 3.94
CA LEU A 60 -25.54 25.36 2.74
C LEU A 60 -24.18 26.00 3.03
N TYR A 61 -24.05 26.72 4.14
CA TYR A 61 -22.77 27.28 4.56
C TYR A 61 -21.72 26.18 4.75
N GLN A 62 -22.03 25.10 5.47
CA GLN A 62 -21.12 23.97 5.67
C GLN A 62 -20.73 23.28 4.36
N VAL A 63 -21.68 23.10 3.43
CA VAL A 63 -21.40 22.51 2.11
C VAL A 63 -20.48 23.43 1.30
N ILE A 64 -20.74 24.73 1.29
CA ILE A 64 -19.93 25.72 0.56
C ILE A 64 -18.52 25.80 1.17
N THR A 65 -18.40 25.87 2.50
CA THR A 65 -17.08 25.89 3.15
C THR A 65 -16.32 24.59 2.90
N SER A 66 -16.98 23.44 2.99
CA SER A 66 -16.37 22.14 2.70
C SER A 66 -15.91 22.05 1.25
N TYR A 67 -16.70 22.55 0.30
CA TYR A 67 -16.34 22.61 -1.10
C TYR A 67 -15.11 23.48 -1.35
N HIS A 68 -15.07 24.68 -0.76
CA HIS A 68 -13.91 25.56 -0.86
C HIS A 68 -12.66 24.98 -0.19
N ASP A 69 -12.80 24.35 0.99
CA ASP A 69 -11.70 23.70 1.69
C ASP A 69 -11.17 22.50 0.90
N ASN A 70 -12.04 21.77 0.21
CA ASN A 70 -11.62 20.69 -0.68
C ASN A 70 -10.84 21.23 -1.88
N GLN A 71 -11.32 22.30 -2.53
CA GLN A 71 -10.58 22.93 -3.62
C GLN A 71 -9.22 23.46 -3.19
N ARG A 72 -9.10 24.02 -1.97
CA ARG A 72 -7.83 24.50 -1.42
C ARG A 72 -6.85 23.38 -1.09
N ARG A 73 -7.35 22.20 -0.75
CA ARG A 73 -6.53 20.99 -0.54
C ARG A 73 -6.12 20.30 -1.85
N HIS A 74 -6.82 20.58 -2.95
CA HIS A 74 -6.53 20.00 -4.27
C HIS A 74 -6.13 21.05 -5.34
N PRO A 75 -5.13 21.92 -5.08
CA PRO A 75 -4.77 22.96 -6.05
C PRO A 75 -4.08 22.36 -7.28
N LYS A 76 -4.40 22.90 -8.45
CA LYS A 76 -3.67 22.64 -9.70
C LYS A 76 -2.61 23.72 -9.90
N LEU A 77 -1.37 23.31 -10.14
CA LEU A 77 -0.27 24.24 -10.38
C LEU A 77 -0.43 24.92 -11.73
N ALA A 78 -0.47 26.25 -11.74
CA ALA A 78 -0.47 27.02 -12.99
C ALA A 78 0.92 27.05 -13.65
N HIS A 79 1.98 27.03 -12.84
CA HIS A 79 3.36 27.11 -13.28
C HIS A 79 4.20 26.02 -12.60
N ALA A 80 5.32 25.67 -13.22
CA ALA A 80 6.28 24.78 -12.59
C ALA A 80 6.82 25.40 -11.31
N LEU A 81 6.97 24.58 -10.27
CA LEU A 81 7.39 24.99 -8.95
C LEU A 81 8.48 24.05 -8.44
N GLN A 82 9.48 24.59 -7.76
CA GLN A 82 10.50 23.79 -7.07
C GLN A 82 10.39 24.00 -5.56
N VAL A 83 10.31 22.92 -4.81
CA VAL A 83 10.13 22.93 -3.35
C VAL A 83 11.20 22.06 -2.72
N GLU A 84 12.15 22.69 -2.01
CA GLU A 84 13.25 22.03 -1.27
C GLU A 84 14.08 20.99 -2.05
N GLY A 85 13.96 20.93 -3.38
CA GLY A 85 14.63 19.94 -4.24
C GLY A 85 13.65 19.18 -5.14
N LEU A 86 12.38 19.06 -4.74
CA LEU A 86 11.33 18.46 -5.55
C LEU A 86 10.81 19.45 -6.60
N ALA A 87 11.03 19.12 -7.89
CA ALA A 87 10.42 19.84 -9.00
C ALA A 87 9.02 19.30 -9.28
N LEU A 88 8.04 20.20 -9.33
CA LEU A 88 6.64 19.93 -9.64
C LEU A 88 6.29 20.65 -10.95
N PRO A 89 5.83 19.95 -11.99
CA PRO A 89 5.53 20.57 -13.27
C PRO A 89 4.22 21.37 -13.22
N ALA A 90 4.06 22.29 -14.17
CA ALA A 90 2.79 22.95 -14.40
C ALA A 90 1.69 21.91 -14.72
N GLY A 91 0.47 22.17 -14.28
CA GLY A 91 -0.69 21.29 -14.41
C GLY A 91 -0.77 20.17 -13.37
N ALA A 92 0.26 19.95 -12.56
CA ALA A 92 0.22 18.94 -11.49
C ALA A 92 -0.89 19.26 -10.48
N THR A 93 -1.62 18.23 -10.07
CA THR A 93 -2.65 18.34 -9.02
C THR A 93 -2.03 17.91 -7.71
N LEU A 94 -1.98 18.81 -6.73
CA LEU A 94 -1.43 18.54 -5.41
C LEU A 94 -2.54 18.16 -4.44
N HIS A 95 -2.23 17.33 -3.47
CA HIS A 95 -3.13 16.91 -2.40
C HIS A 95 -2.48 17.31 -1.07
N LEU A 96 -3.04 18.30 -0.40
CA LEU A 96 -2.51 18.86 0.84
C LEU A 96 -3.36 18.41 2.03
N GLU A 97 -2.72 18.08 3.15
CA GLU A 97 -3.42 17.75 4.39
C GLU A 97 -4.12 18.98 4.98
N THR A 98 -3.42 20.11 4.99
CA THR A 98 -3.95 21.40 5.44
C THR A 98 -4.34 22.29 4.26
N PRO A 99 -5.46 23.01 4.34
CA PRO A 99 -5.87 23.99 3.33
C PRO A 99 -5.05 25.28 3.49
N GLU A 100 -3.72 25.20 3.35
CA GLU A 100 -2.87 26.39 3.36
C GLU A 100 -2.58 26.85 1.93
N PRO A 101 -2.70 28.16 1.68
CA PRO A 101 -2.61 28.69 0.32
C PRO A 101 -1.16 28.66 -0.19
N LEU A 102 -1.04 28.51 -1.51
CA LEU A 102 0.12 29.03 -2.23
C LEU A 102 0.26 30.53 -1.92
N ASP A 103 1.49 31.03 -1.79
CA ASP A 103 1.74 32.45 -1.60
C ASP A 103 1.15 33.30 -2.74
N GLU A 104 1.15 34.63 -2.60
CA GLU A 104 0.63 35.56 -3.63
C GLU A 104 1.34 35.44 -4.99
N ARG A 105 2.45 34.69 -5.07
CA ARG A 105 3.22 34.41 -6.28
C ARG A 105 2.96 33.00 -6.83
N GLY A 106 2.02 32.25 -6.25
CA GLY A 106 1.68 30.90 -6.64
C GLY A 106 2.72 29.84 -6.24
N ARG A 107 3.53 30.10 -5.21
CA ARG A 107 4.50 29.14 -4.65
C ARG A 107 3.93 28.47 -3.40
N LEU A 108 4.23 27.19 -3.20
CA LEU A 108 3.94 26.53 -1.93
C LEU A 108 4.71 27.25 -0.82
N SER A 109 4.01 27.66 0.24
CA SER A 109 4.68 28.08 1.47
C SER A 109 5.44 26.89 2.07
N ALA A 110 6.47 27.13 2.90
CA ALA A 110 7.19 26.05 3.57
C ALA A 110 6.27 25.16 4.45
N HIS A 111 5.19 25.74 4.99
CA HIS A 111 4.20 24.99 5.76
C HIS A 111 3.29 24.15 4.86
N ALA A 112 2.87 24.68 3.70
CA ALA A 112 2.12 23.92 2.69
C ALA A 112 2.96 22.82 2.02
N ALA A 113 4.28 23.01 1.91
CA ALA A 113 5.22 21.98 1.49
C ALA A 113 5.25 20.81 2.47
N ALA A 114 5.26 21.09 3.77
CA ALA A 114 5.20 20.05 4.80
C ALA A 114 3.88 19.26 4.79
N SER A 115 2.77 19.87 4.32
CA SER A 115 1.46 19.23 4.24
C SER A 115 1.20 18.48 2.92
N LEU A 116 2.16 18.44 1.98
CA LEU A 116 2.01 17.74 0.69
C LEU A 116 1.91 16.22 0.89
N THR A 117 0.72 15.65 0.71
CA THR A 117 0.48 14.20 0.86
C THR A 117 0.57 13.45 -0.47
N GLU A 118 0.16 14.05 -1.58
CA GLU A 118 0.17 13.41 -2.89
C GLU A 118 0.29 14.46 -4.01
N ALA A 119 0.90 14.06 -5.13
CA ALA A 119 1.03 14.85 -6.33
C ALA A 119 0.77 13.97 -7.55
N GLU A 120 -0.22 14.36 -8.36
CA GLU A 120 -0.57 13.69 -9.62
C GLU A 120 -0.11 14.54 -10.81
N PHE A 121 0.61 13.91 -11.75
CA PHE A 121 1.14 14.57 -12.93
C PHE A 121 0.27 14.29 -14.15
N VAL A 122 0.04 15.33 -14.98
CA VAL A 122 -0.74 15.20 -16.22
C VAL A 122 -0.02 14.33 -17.25
N ALA A 123 1.31 14.36 -17.25
CA ALA A 123 2.18 13.53 -18.07
C ALA A 123 3.31 12.98 -17.20
N PRO A 124 3.96 11.87 -17.60
CA PRO A 124 5.12 11.33 -16.90
C PRO A 124 6.16 12.42 -16.60
N HIS A 125 6.55 12.52 -15.34
CA HIS A 125 7.52 13.51 -14.86
C HIS A 125 8.72 12.82 -14.23
N THR A 126 9.89 13.44 -14.29
CA THR A 126 11.13 12.87 -13.77
C THR A 126 11.35 13.32 -12.33
N VAL A 127 11.41 12.38 -11.39
CA VAL A 127 11.68 12.62 -9.96
C VAL A 127 12.77 11.67 -9.51
N ALA A 128 13.84 12.16 -8.87
CA ALA A 128 15.04 11.36 -8.55
C ALA A 128 15.61 10.58 -9.77
N GLY A 129 15.52 11.15 -10.97
CA GLY A 129 15.93 10.49 -12.22
C GLY A 129 14.98 9.39 -12.71
N LEU A 130 13.82 9.20 -12.08
CA LEU A 130 12.83 8.18 -12.42
C LEU A 130 11.60 8.80 -13.07
N SER A 131 11.07 8.17 -14.12
CA SER A 131 9.83 8.61 -14.76
C SER A 131 8.62 8.09 -14.00
N VAL A 132 7.81 9.00 -13.45
CA VAL A 132 6.69 8.71 -12.55
C VAL A 132 5.43 9.50 -12.94
N THR A 133 4.27 8.99 -12.55
CA THR A 133 2.95 9.61 -12.81
C THR A 133 2.28 10.15 -11.55
N THR A 134 2.64 9.59 -10.39
CA THR A 134 2.09 9.98 -9.09
C THR A 134 3.16 9.85 -8.03
N LEU A 135 3.16 10.77 -7.06
CA LEU A 135 3.90 10.70 -5.80
C LEU A 135 2.90 10.68 -4.64
N ARG A 136 3.13 9.85 -3.64
CA ARG A 136 2.32 9.81 -2.42
C ARG A 136 3.18 9.61 -1.19
N PHE A 137 3.17 10.57 -0.29
CA PHE A 137 3.92 10.55 0.96
C PHE A 137 3.09 9.89 2.07
N ARG A 138 3.73 8.96 2.81
CA ARG A 138 3.14 8.24 3.95
C ARG A 138 4.19 8.07 5.04
N GLY A 139 4.08 8.85 6.10
CA GLY A 139 5.08 8.84 7.18
C GLY A 139 6.48 9.17 6.64
N SER A 140 7.42 8.23 6.81
CA SER A 140 8.81 8.31 6.33
C SER A 140 9.03 7.62 4.98
N GLU A 141 7.97 7.38 4.20
CA GLU A 141 8.03 6.72 2.90
C GLU A 141 7.32 7.55 1.82
N VAL A 142 7.79 7.44 0.58
CA VAL A 142 7.11 7.92 -0.62
C VAL A 142 6.83 6.75 -1.54
N GLU A 143 5.58 6.62 -1.94
CA GLU A 143 5.14 5.72 -2.99
C GLU A 143 5.06 6.48 -4.31
N MET A 144 5.66 5.92 -5.35
CA MET A 144 5.70 6.50 -6.68
C MET A 144 5.15 5.51 -7.69
N LYS A 145 4.27 5.97 -8.58
CA LYS A 145 3.76 5.14 -9.67
C LYS A 145 4.64 5.30 -10.90
N LEU A 146 5.33 4.23 -11.31
CA LEU A 146 6.26 4.29 -12.43
C LEU A 146 5.51 4.44 -13.76
N ALA A 147 6.02 5.31 -14.65
CA ALA A 147 5.41 5.53 -15.97
C ALA A 147 5.77 4.43 -16.98
N GLY A 148 6.93 3.80 -16.81
CA GLY A 148 7.44 2.72 -17.67
C GLY A 148 8.35 1.79 -16.89
N ASP A 149 8.76 0.68 -17.54
CA ASP A 149 9.76 -0.23 -16.99
C ASP A 149 11.09 0.51 -16.91
N GLN A 150 11.73 0.51 -15.75
CA GLN A 150 12.97 1.25 -15.55
C GLN A 150 13.85 0.62 -14.48
N LEU A 151 15.16 0.87 -14.60
CA LEU A 151 16.16 0.44 -13.63
C LEU A 151 16.20 1.41 -12.45
N VAL A 152 15.79 0.93 -11.28
CA VAL A 152 15.83 1.70 -10.02
C VAL A 152 16.92 1.12 -9.15
N GLN A 153 18.02 1.88 -8.97
CA GLN A 153 19.22 1.39 -8.29
C GLN A 153 19.63 0.01 -8.80
N GLY A 154 19.54 -0.25 -10.10
CA GLY A 154 19.87 -1.52 -10.75
C GLY A 154 18.83 -2.65 -10.64
N TRP A 155 17.64 -2.41 -10.09
CA TRP A 155 16.50 -3.34 -10.13
C TRP A 155 15.57 -2.99 -11.29
N SER A 156 15.19 -3.95 -12.12
CA SER A 156 14.21 -3.76 -13.19
C SER A 156 12.80 -3.70 -12.61
N CYS A 157 12.32 -2.50 -12.31
CA CYS A 157 11.00 -2.29 -11.72
C CYS A 157 9.93 -2.09 -12.80
N LYS A 158 8.76 -2.70 -12.59
CA LYS A 158 7.64 -2.78 -13.55
C LYS A 158 6.90 -1.45 -13.70
N ALA A 159 6.53 -1.12 -14.93
CA ALA A 159 5.65 -0.01 -15.29
C ALA A 159 4.30 -0.10 -14.56
N GLY A 160 3.74 1.04 -14.18
CA GLY A 160 2.43 1.12 -13.52
C GLY A 160 2.40 0.57 -12.08
N SER A 161 3.45 -0.11 -11.63
CA SER A 161 3.60 -0.57 -10.25
C SER A 161 3.98 0.58 -9.31
N ARG A 162 3.86 0.34 -8.00
CA ARG A 162 4.26 1.28 -6.96
C ARG A 162 5.68 0.96 -6.51
N LEU A 163 6.59 1.91 -6.74
CA LEU A 163 7.91 1.97 -6.13
C LEU A 163 7.80 2.69 -4.79
N THR A 164 8.32 2.10 -3.72
CA THR A 164 8.44 2.75 -2.42
C THR A 164 9.89 3.13 -2.18
N MET A 165 10.10 4.35 -1.70
CA MET A 165 11.40 4.82 -1.18
C MET A 165 11.23 5.38 0.23
N ASN A 166 12.27 5.27 1.03
CA ASN A 166 12.32 5.77 2.40
C ASN A 166 13.15 7.06 2.46
N PHE A 167 12.82 7.91 3.42
CA PHE A 167 13.57 9.12 3.70
C PHE A 167 13.51 9.46 5.20
N GLU A 168 14.47 10.27 5.65
CA GLU A 168 14.33 10.97 6.92
C GLU A 168 13.33 12.12 6.79
N VAL A 169 12.61 12.45 7.86
CA VAL A 169 11.53 13.46 7.83
C VAL A 169 12.01 14.82 7.29
N SER A 170 13.24 15.22 7.61
CA SER A 170 13.90 16.44 7.10
C SER A 170 14.23 16.40 5.60
N ALA A 171 14.33 15.20 5.01
CA ALA A 171 14.66 14.96 3.61
C ALA A 171 13.44 14.57 2.76
N ARG A 172 12.22 14.70 3.31
CA ARG A 172 10.96 14.30 2.64
C ARG A 172 10.82 14.87 1.23
N LEU A 173 11.23 16.12 1.01
CA LEU A 173 11.10 16.82 -0.27
C LEU A 173 12.42 16.91 -1.05
N GLN A 174 13.41 16.08 -0.69
CA GLN A 174 14.72 16.01 -1.32
C GLN A 174 14.91 14.64 -1.98
N PRO A 175 14.47 14.48 -3.25
CA PRO A 175 14.48 13.18 -3.93
C PRO A 175 15.86 12.51 -4.02
N ASP A 176 16.93 13.30 -4.03
CA ASP A 176 18.32 12.82 -4.07
C ASP A 176 18.74 12.07 -2.80
N LEU A 177 18.05 12.30 -1.68
CA LEU A 177 18.30 11.65 -0.40
C LEU A 177 17.39 10.45 -0.16
N TRP A 178 16.47 10.15 -1.07
CA TRP A 178 15.56 9.02 -0.94
C TRP A 178 16.28 7.71 -1.19
N GLN A 179 15.96 6.71 -0.37
CA GLN A 179 16.58 5.40 -0.44
C GLN A 179 15.57 4.37 -0.93
N PHE A 180 15.98 3.52 -1.86
CA PHE A 180 15.15 2.42 -2.33
C PHE A 180 14.66 1.57 -1.15
N ASN A 181 13.37 1.26 -1.13
CA ASN A 181 12.76 0.35 -0.17
C ASN A 181 12.15 -0.85 -0.88
N ARG A 182 11.28 -0.64 -1.88
CA ARG A 182 10.52 -1.74 -2.49
C ARG A 182 10.08 -1.43 -3.91
N CYS A 183 10.12 -2.41 -4.81
CA CYS A 183 9.38 -2.33 -6.07
C CYS A 183 8.89 -3.70 -6.54
N GLU A 184 7.93 -3.70 -7.46
CA GLU A 184 7.55 -4.88 -8.21
C GLU A 184 8.50 -5.05 -9.41
N LEU A 185 8.97 -6.27 -9.64
CA LEU A 185 9.91 -6.59 -10.70
C LEU A 185 9.21 -6.77 -12.05
N VAL A 186 9.92 -6.44 -13.12
CA VAL A 186 9.52 -6.83 -14.48
C VAL A 186 9.55 -8.36 -14.58
N ALA A 187 8.51 -8.96 -15.15
CA ALA A 187 8.44 -10.40 -15.36
C ALA A 187 9.61 -10.88 -16.24
N GLY A 188 10.18 -12.03 -15.90
CA GLY A 188 11.34 -12.58 -16.60
C GLY A 188 12.69 -12.04 -16.13
N THR A 189 12.72 -11.13 -15.14
CA THR A 189 13.98 -10.63 -14.57
C THR A 189 14.77 -11.79 -13.95
N GLN A 190 16.04 -11.92 -14.33
CA GLN A 190 16.92 -12.95 -13.79
C GLN A 190 17.74 -12.41 -12.60
N VAL A 191 17.58 -13.03 -11.42
CA VAL A 191 18.31 -12.65 -10.20
C VAL A 191 18.74 -13.93 -9.48
N ALA A 192 20.00 -14.01 -9.08
CA ALA A 192 20.58 -15.20 -8.43
C ALA A 192 20.37 -16.50 -9.24
N GLY A 193 20.42 -16.41 -10.57
CA GLY A 193 20.22 -17.56 -11.46
C GLY A 193 18.76 -18.01 -11.61
N VAL A 194 17.81 -17.34 -10.97
CA VAL A 194 16.37 -17.64 -11.02
C VAL A 194 15.66 -16.60 -11.87
N VAL A 195 14.74 -17.05 -12.73
CA VAL A 195 13.87 -16.18 -13.52
C VAL A 195 12.62 -15.88 -12.69
N TRP A 196 12.39 -14.59 -12.41
CA TRP A 196 11.29 -14.16 -11.55
C TRP A 196 10.01 -13.92 -12.36
N PRO A 197 8.88 -14.49 -11.95
CA PRO A 197 7.59 -14.28 -12.60
C PRO A 197 7.04 -12.87 -12.33
N ALA A 198 5.92 -12.54 -12.98
CA ALA A 198 5.19 -11.30 -12.71
C ALA A 198 4.77 -11.20 -11.22
N ASP A 199 4.51 -9.98 -10.77
CA ASP A 199 4.07 -9.67 -9.40
C ASP A 199 5.06 -10.08 -8.30
N SER A 200 6.29 -10.46 -8.69
CA SER A 200 7.41 -10.64 -7.78
C SER A 200 7.87 -9.28 -7.25
N GLN A 201 8.21 -9.23 -5.97
CA GLN A 201 8.62 -7.99 -5.32
C GLN A 201 10.04 -8.10 -4.80
N VAL A 202 10.78 -6.99 -4.87
CA VAL A 202 12.06 -6.84 -4.19
C VAL A 202 11.90 -5.81 -3.08
N TYR A 203 12.48 -6.12 -1.92
CA TYR A 203 12.55 -5.26 -0.75
C TYR A 203 14.01 -5.07 -0.34
N ARG A 204 14.32 -3.91 0.19
CA ARG A 204 15.58 -3.64 0.88
C ARG A 204 15.42 -3.98 2.35
N LEU A 205 16.45 -4.60 2.91
CA LEU A 205 16.68 -4.77 4.34
C LEU A 205 17.95 -4.02 4.73
N ASP A 206 18.17 -3.82 6.04
CA ASP A 206 19.41 -3.22 6.55
C ASP A 206 20.67 -3.98 6.11
N THR A 207 20.55 -5.32 5.95
CA THR A 207 21.66 -6.22 5.63
C THR A 207 21.69 -6.69 4.18
N GLY A 208 20.77 -6.24 3.32
CA GLY A 208 20.71 -6.70 1.94
C GLY A 208 19.34 -6.53 1.28
N TYR A 209 18.91 -7.55 0.55
CA TYR A 209 17.65 -7.55 -0.19
C TYR A 209 16.89 -8.85 -0.01
N VAL A 210 15.57 -8.76 -0.15
CA VAL A 210 14.69 -9.92 -0.21
C VAL A 210 13.88 -9.83 -1.49
N LEU A 211 13.87 -10.90 -2.27
CA LEU A 211 12.92 -11.06 -3.36
C LEU A 211 11.85 -12.04 -2.91
N SER A 212 10.59 -11.73 -3.17
CA SER A 212 9.47 -12.60 -2.81
C SER A 212 8.51 -12.79 -3.97
N HIS A 213 7.95 -13.99 -4.03
CA HIS A 213 6.81 -14.34 -4.85
C HIS A 213 5.81 -15.08 -3.95
N TRP A 214 5.13 -14.32 -3.10
CA TRP A 214 4.21 -14.83 -2.08
C TRP A 214 2.76 -14.72 -2.57
N GLY A 215 1.97 -15.77 -2.35
CA GLY A 215 0.51 -15.70 -2.42
C GLY A 215 -0.03 -15.86 -3.83
N GLN A 216 0.87 -16.17 -4.75
CA GLN A 216 0.57 -16.40 -6.15
C GLN A 216 0.37 -17.90 -6.39
N ALA A 217 -0.48 -18.21 -7.38
CA ALA A 217 -0.80 -19.58 -7.75
C ALA A 217 0.31 -20.24 -8.60
N GLU A 218 1.11 -19.43 -9.29
CA GLU A 218 2.13 -19.92 -10.22
C GLU A 218 3.33 -20.52 -9.46
N ALA A 219 3.74 -21.71 -9.88
CA ALA A 219 4.92 -22.37 -9.35
C ALA A 219 6.17 -21.83 -10.05
N MET A 220 7.25 -21.62 -9.29
CA MET A 220 8.55 -21.25 -9.83
C MET A 220 9.59 -22.34 -9.56
N SER A 221 10.58 -22.46 -10.46
CA SER A 221 11.62 -23.47 -10.34
C SER A 221 12.92 -22.89 -9.77
N ILE A 222 13.44 -23.50 -8.71
CA ILE A 222 14.80 -23.23 -8.20
C ILE A 222 15.53 -24.55 -8.10
N ASN A 223 16.67 -24.68 -8.80
CA ASN A 223 17.47 -25.90 -8.86
C ASN A 223 16.66 -27.16 -9.21
N GLY A 224 15.66 -27.02 -10.10
CA GLY A 224 14.77 -28.12 -10.51
C GLY A 224 13.63 -28.43 -9.53
N LEU A 225 13.55 -27.76 -8.38
CA LEU A 225 12.43 -27.89 -7.44
C LEU A 225 11.28 -26.99 -7.87
N ALA A 226 10.05 -27.53 -7.93
CA ALA A 226 8.85 -26.75 -8.20
C ALA A 226 8.29 -26.17 -6.90
N LEU A 227 8.33 -24.84 -6.75
CA LEU A 227 8.16 -24.13 -5.50
C LEU A 227 7.07 -23.05 -5.57
N LYS A 228 6.45 -22.74 -4.43
CA LYS A 228 5.55 -21.59 -4.22
C LYS A 228 5.95 -20.83 -2.96
N ASN A 229 5.43 -19.62 -2.79
CA ASN A 229 5.72 -18.76 -1.64
C ASN A 229 7.24 -18.59 -1.42
N VAL A 230 7.94 -18.32 -2.51
CA VAL A 230 9.40 -18.25 -2.52
C VAL A 230 9.84 -16.91 -1.94
N GLU A 231 10.83 -16.96 -1.05
CA GLU A 231 11.58 -15.82 -0.55
C GLU A 231 13.08 -16.11 -0.75
N VAL A 232 13.77 -15.23 -1.47
CA VAL A 232 15.21 -15.31 -1.71
C VAL A 232 15.87 -14.13 -1.01
N ARG A 233 16.89 -14.40 -0.20
CA ARG A 233 17.68 -13.36 0.47
C ARG A 233 19.00 -13.17 -0.23
N LEU A 234 19.36 -11.91 -0.42
CA LEU A 234 20.60 -11.49 -1.05
C LEU A 234 21.36 -10.56 -0.11
N ASN A 235 22.69 -10.56 -0.22
CA ASN A 235 23.52 -9.54 0.42
C ASN A 235 23.45 -8.20 -0.35
N VAL A 236 24.14 -7.18 0.16
CA VAL A 236 24.18 -5.86 -0.49
C VAL A 236 24.82 -5.88 -1.88
N GLN A 237 25.69 -6.86 -2.17
CA GLN A 237 26.25 -7.14 -3.51
C GLN A 237 25.33 -7.99 -4.40
N ARG A 238 24.09 -8.27 -3.95
CA ARG A 238 23.07 -9.11 -4.64
C ARG A 238 23.48 -10.55 -4.86
N GLN A 239 24.42 -11.05 -4.08
CA GLN A 239 24.77 -12.47 -4.07
C GLN A 239 23.76 -13.22 -3.21
N LEU A 240 23.40 -14.42 -3.67
CA LEU A 240 22.50 -15.32 -2.95
C LEU A 240 23.08 -15.68 -1.59
N LEU A 241 22.32 -15.41 -0.52
CA LEU A 241 22.62 -15.88 0.82
C LEU A 241 21.91 -17.21 1.06
N ASN A 242 20.58 -17.18 0.94
CA ASN A 242 19.71 -18.33 1.13
C ASN A 242 18.36 -18.09 0.45
N TRP A 243 17.52 -19.11 0.45
CA TRP A 243 16.13 -19.00 0.04
C TRP A 243 15.26 -19.99 0.81
N LYS A 244 13.98 -19.68 0.91
CA LYS A 244 12.95 -20.55 1.50
C LYS A 244 11.69 -20.52 0.65
N ALA A 245 10.95 -21.62 0.67
CA ALA A 245 9.77 -21.81 -0.14
C ALA A 245 8.90 -22.96 0.41
N GLN A 246 7.84 -23.28 -0.32
CA GLN A 246 7.05 -24.49 -0.13
C GLN A 246 7.05 -25.34 -1.40
N LEU A 247 7.11 -26.66 -1.23
CA LEU A 247 6.97 -27.59 -2.34
C LEU A 247 5.57 -27.49 -2.95
N THR A 248 5.50 -27.52 -4.27
CA THR A 248 4.22 -27.58 -5.00
C THR A 248 3.80 -29.01 -5.29
N GLN A 249 4.78 -29.91 -5.39
CA GLN A 249 4.59 -31.34 -5.65
C GLN A 249 5.36 -32.15 -4.61
N PRO A 250 4.92 -33.38 -4.30
CA PRO A 250 5.72 -34.27 -3.46
C PRO A 250 7.08 -34.53 -4.11
N MET A 251 8.12 -34.68 -3.29
CA MET A 251 9.46 -35.01 -3.77
C MET A 251 10.10 -36.08 -2.91
N THR A 252 11.07 -36.80 -3.47
CA THR A 252 11.89 -37.76 -2.74
C THR A 252 13.35 -37.32 -2.81
N LEU A 253 14.04 -37.31 -1.67
CA LEU A 253 15.46 -37.01 -1.59
C LEU A 253 16.13 -38.01 -0.64
N GLY A 254 17.00 -38.85 -1.19
CA GLY A 254 17.57 -39.99 -0.47
C GLY A 254 16.48 -40.96 -0.02
N GLU A 255 16.49 -41.34 1.25
CA GLU A 255 15.48 -42.23 1.85
C GLU A 255 14.18 -41.51 2.27
N TRP A 256 14.07 -40.19 2.08
CA TRP A 256 12.95 -39.40 2.59
C TRP A 256 12.02 -38.91 1.48
N GLN A 257 10.72 -39.07 1.71
CA GLN A 257 9.66 -38.52 0.88
C GLN A 257 8.99 -37.34 1.59
N TYR A 258 8.85 -36.23 0.87
CA TYR A 258 8.29 -34.97 1.37
C TYR A 258 6.99 -34.65 0.63
N PRO A 259 5.91 -34.31 1.35
CA PRO A 259 4.63 -33.98 0.72
C PRO A 259 4.66 -32.59 0.08
N ALA A 260 3.75 -32.36 -0.87
CA ALA A 260 3.45 -31.01 -1.35
C ALA A 260 2.99 -30.12 -0.18
N GLY A 261 3.41 -28.85 -0.19
CA GLY A 261 3.15 -27.88 0.88
C GLY A 261 4.24 -27.81 1.94
N MET A 262 5.11 -28.82 2.05
CA MET A 262 6.20 -28.82 3.02
C MET A 262 7.16 -27.66 2.76
N ARG A 263 7.59 -27.01 3.84
CA ARG A 263 8.57 -25.91 3.76
C ARG A 263 9.95 -26.48 3.48
N VAL A 264 10.62 -25.88 2.51
CA VAL A 264 11.99 -26.21 2.12
C VAL A 264 12.79 -24.93 1.98
N GLY A 265 14.05 -24.95 2.39
CA GLY A 265 14.98 -23.84 2.18
C GLY A 265 16.39 -24.32 1.92
N GLN A 266 17.25 -23.39 1.55
CA GLN A 266 18.67 -23.63 1.34
C GLN A 266 19.49 -23.02 2.47
N SER A 267 20.09 -23.88 3.29
CA SER A 267 21.03 -23.43 4.35
C SER A 267 22.42 -23.11 3.79
N SER A 268 22.88 -23.83 2.77
CA SER A 268 24.19 -23.62 2.14
C SER A 268 24.16 -24.11 0.69
N PRO A 269 25.18 -23.77 -0.14
CA PRO A 269 25.30 -24.35 -1.48
C PRO A 269 25.15 -25.88 -1.44
N HIS A 270 24.23 -26.41 -2.25
CA HIS A 270 23.92 -27.85 -2.35
C HIS A 270 23.33 -28.52 -1.11
N THR A 271 22.80 -27.76 -0.15
CA THR A 271 22.17 -28.35 1.03
C THR A 271 20.77 -27.77 1.27
N LEU A 272 19.80 -28.65 1.43
CA LEU A 272 18.40 -28.32 1.65
C LEU A 272 18.00 -28.63 3.09
N VAL A 273 17.12 -27.81 3.64
CA VAL A 273 16.49 -28.01 4.94
C VAL A 273 14.99 -28.15 4.71
N PHE A 274 14.41 -29.26 5.17
CA PHE A 274 12.96 -29.49 5.14
C PHE A 274 12.43 -29.38 6.56
N ARG A 275 11.35 -28.64 6.73
CA ARG A 275 10.73 -28.41 8.05
C ARG A 275 9.35 -29.03 8.09
N SER A 276 9.14 -29.87 9.10
CA SER A 276 7.82 -30.41 9.38
C SER A 276 6.95 -29.39 10.11
N ASP A 277 5.65 -29.53 9.94
CA ASP A 277 4.66 -28.94 10.82
C ASP A 277 3.52 -29.94 11.08
N ARG A 278 2.50 -29.48 11.80
CA ARG A 278 1.30 -30.27 12.13
C ARG A 278 0.52 -30.82 10.93
N TYR A 279 0.76 -30.31 9.72
CA TYR A 279 0.06 -30.70 8.50
C TYR A 279 0.97 -31.41 7.49
N TYR A 280 2.25 -31.05 7.46
CA TYR A 280 3.20 -31.54 6.47
C TYR A 280 4.43 -32.14 7.17
N ALA A 281 4.62 -33.45 7.05
CA ALA A 281 5.77 -34.14 7.61
C ALA A 281 6.40 -35.06 6.56
N GLY A 282 7.74 -35.13 6.56
CA GLY A 282 8.49 -36.06 5.72
C GLY A 282 8.38 -37.48 6.26
N ARG A 283 8.47 -38.48 5.38
CA ARG A 283 8.44 -39.90 5.73
C ARG A 283 9.66 -40.61 5.18
N ASN A 284 10.37 -41.35 6.03
CA ASN A 284 11.42 -42.24 5.60
C ASN A 284 10.80 -43.48 4.92
N VAL A 285 11.14 -43.70 3.66
CA VAL A 285 10.59 -44.77 2.81
C VAL A 285 11.07 -46.15 3.26
N ARG A 286 12.26 -46.25 3.86
CA ARG A 286 12.84 -47.52 4.32
C ARG A 286 12.34 -47.92 5.71
N THR A 287 12.32 -47.01 6.67
CA THR A 287 11.93 -47.31 8.07
C THR A 287 10.45 -47.09 8.34
N GLY A 288 9.77 -46.31 7.50
CA GLY A 288 8.40 -45.86 7.73
C GLY A 288 8.28 -44.73 8.77
N GLU A 289 9.39 -44.30 9.36
CA GLU A 289 9.47 -43.20 10.33
C GLU A 289 8.99 -41.89 9.71
N THR A 290 8.31 -41.07 10.51
CA THR A 290 7.84 -39.74 10.10
C THR A 290 8.66 -38.69 10.84
N LEU A 291 9.06 -37.63 10.15
CA LEU A 291 9.76 -36.50 10.76
C LEU A 291 8.84 -35.88 11.81
N GLU A 292 9.29 -35.85 13.06
CA GLU A 292 8.53 -35.31 14.18
C GLU A 292 8.09 -33.87 13.91
N VAL A 293 6.97 -33.44 14.51
CA VAL A 293 6.48 -32.06 14.38
C VAL A 293 7.51 -31.08 14.95
N GLU A 294 7.65 -29.91 14.31
CA GLU A 294 8.63 -28.88 14.69
C GLU A 294 10.08 -29.41 14.69
N HIS A 295 10.36 -30.36 13.80
CA HIS A 295 11.71 -30.80 13.49
C HIS A 295 12.06 -30.46 12.06
N SER A 296 13.34 -30.18 11.86
CA SER A 296 13.92 -30.00 10.55
C SER A 296 14.92 -31.10 10.25
N ILE A 297 15.02 -31.43 8.98
CA ILE A 297 16.01 -32.36 8.44
C ILE A 297 16.84 -31.62 7.40
N GLN A 298 18.17 -31.63 7.58
CA GLN A 298 19.10 -31.09 6.61
C GLN A 298 19.69 -32.23 5.77
N GLN A 299 19.60 -32.09 4.44
CA GLN A 299 20.10 -33.07 3.50
C GLN A 299 20.95 -32.42 2.42
N ARG A 300 21.99 -33.14 2.00
CA ARG A 300 22.74 -32.78 0.81
C ARG A 300 21.91 -33.06 -0.43
N MET A 301 21.83 -32.09 -1.33
CA MET A 301 20.97 -32.13 -2.52
C MET A 301 21.41 -33.20 -3.54
N THR A 302 22.71 -33.53 -3.59
CA THR A 302 23.26 -34.41 -4.63
C THR A 302 22.97 -35.90 -4.41
N ASP A 303 22.99 -36.36 -3.16
CA ASP A 303 22.88 -37.77 -2.78
C ASP A 303 21.75 -38.02 -1.76
N GLY A 304 21.14 -36.96 -1.23
CA GLY A 304 20.10 -37.05 -0.21
C GLY A 304 20.59 -37.54 1.15
N ILE A 305 21.91 -37.53 1.40
CA ILE A 305 22.46 -37.89 2.71
C ILE A 305 21.93 -36.92 3.76
N VAL A 306 21.37 -37.49 4.83
CA VAL A 306 20.93 -36.76 6.02
C VAL A 306 22.16 -36.29 6.78
N LEU A 307 22.31 -34.98 6.92
CA LEU A 307 23.38 -34.36 7.68
C LEU A 307 23.00 -34.26 9.17
N TRP A 308 21.74 -33.95 9.46
CA TRP A 308 21.16 -34.01 10.79
C TRP A 308 19.63 -33.93 10.75
N ILE A 309 19.01 -34.33 11.87
CA ILE A 309 17.60 -34.10 12.21
C ILE A 309 17.60 -33.45 13.60
N LYS A 310 16.93 -32.29 13.75
CA LYS A 310 16.93 -31.52 15.00
C LYS A 310 15.62 -30.77 15.22
N PRO A 311 15.26 -30.46 16.47
CA PRO A 311 14.16 -29.54 16.77
C PRO A 311 14.40 -28.16 16.14
N ASP A 312 13.34 -27.54 15.65
CA ASP A 312 13.39 -26.20 15.05
C ASP A 312 13.90 -25.13 16.02
N ALA A 313 13.69 -25.34 17.32
CA ALA A 313 14.15 -24.45 18.39
C ALA A 313 15.69 -24.37 18.50
N GLU A 314 16.40 -25.36 17.97
CA GLU A 314 17.87 -25.39 17.98
C GLU A 314 18.50 -24.75 16.74
N LEU A 315 17.68 -24.35 15.75
CA LEU A 315 18.16 -23.79 14.49
C LEU A 315 18.48 -22.31 14.64
N LYS A 316 19.64 -21.90 14.13
CA LYS A 316 20.02 -20.50 13.99
C LYS A 316 19.43 -19.91 12.72
N ALA A 317 19.33 -18.58 12.65
CA ALA A 317 18.93 -17.88 11.44
C ALA A 317 19.86 -18.13 10.24
N SER A 318 21.11 -18.58 10.48
CA SER A 318 22.07 -19.01 9.47
C SER A 318 21.81 -20.41 8.91
N ASP A 319 21.00 -21.21 9.61
CA ASP A 319 20.66 -22.56 9.21
C ASP A 319 19.47 -22.56 8.22
N TRP A 320 19.04 -21.36 7.80
CA TRP A 320 17.95 -21.05 6.89
C TRP A 320 18.37 -20.06 5.83
#